data_AF-A0A9D2AX92-F1
#
_entry.id   AF-A0A9D2AX92-F1
#
_cell.length_a   1.000
_cell.length_b   1.000
_cell.length_c   1.000
_cell.angle_alpha   90.00
_cell.angle_beta   90.00
_cell.angle_gamma   90.00
#
_symmetry.space_group_name_H-M   'P 1'
#
loop_
_entity.id
_entity.type
_entity.pdbx_description
1 polymer ?
#
loop_
_entity_poly.entity_id
_entity_poly.type
_entity_poly.pdbx_seq_one_letter_code
_entity_poly.pdbx_strand_id
1 'polypeptide(L)'
;MKNILIAMMGVFFLLQSCAEKTQKNEFILKGEITGIEDGTAELVLTDEENRESTVVDSVKIVNGKFEFSQKLEAPELFAINLLPGNFSLTLFLEPGDIEVIIDTLNAIHYDYSEYGGGKGARLTEYQVKGSKSEGVIQTYEEHPTIKAAKDFYKEKNKAFDQEEDSDKKEDIRAEIIQFREQQV
;
A
#
# COMPACT_ATOMS: atom_id res chain seq x y z
N MET A 1 16.56 56.05 -5.55
CA MET A 1 16.55 54.65 -5.07
C MET A 1 15.29 54.43 -4.22
N LYS A 2 14.12 54.28 -4.84
CA LYS A 2 12.84 54.15 -4.12
C LYS A 2 11.81 53.28 -4.87
N ASN A 3 12.27 52.43 -5.80
CA ASN A 3 11.36 51.67 -6.67
C ASN A 3 11.68 50.16 -6.68
N ILE A 4 12.60 49.68 -5.84
CA ILE A 4 13.01 48.26 -5.81
C ILE A 4 12.32 47.47 -4.68
N LEU A 5 11.72 48.14 -3.68
CA LEU A 5 11.06 47.43 -2.57
C LEU A 5 9.65 46.88 -2.90
N ILE A 6 9.04 47.26 -4.03
CA ILE A 6 7.66 46.85 -4.36
C ILE A 6 7.64 45.54 -5.15
N ALA A 7 8.76 45.11 -5.74
CA ALA A 7 8.84 43.87 -6.53
C ALA A 7 8.97 42.60 -5.68
N MET A 8 9.26 42.70 -4.37
CA MET A 8 9.42 41.54 -3.48
C MET A 8 8.14 41.11 -2.76
N MET A 9 7.02 41.82 -2.95
CA MET A 9 5.76 41.56 -2.24
C MET A 9 4.71 40.81 -3.08
N GLY A 10 5.03 40.48 -4.34
CA GLY A 10 4.08 39.90 -5.32
C GLY A 10 4.17 38.39 -5.56
N VAL A 11 5.12 37.67 -4.95
CA VAL A 11 5.35 36.23 -5.26
C VAL A 11 4.88 35.29 -4.14
N PHE A 12 4.38 35.82 -3.02
CA PHE A 12 4.01 35.00 -1.85
C PHE A 12 2.56 34.48 -1.84
N PHE A 13 1.80 34.69 -2.92
CA PHE A 13 0.37 34.34 -2.98
C PHE A 13 0.02 33.10 -3.82
N LEU A 14 1.00 32.39 -4.40
CA LEU A 14 0.72 31.22 -5.26
C LEU A 14 0.83 29.87 -4.55
N LEU A 15 1.03 29.84 -3.23
CA LEU A 15 1.02 28.60 -2.43
C LEU A 15 -0.24 28.44 -1.58
N GLN A 16 -1.35 29.07 -1.97
CA GLN A 16 -2.66 28.56 -1.55
C GLN A 16 -2.99 27.35 -2.42
N SER A 17 -2.35 26.23 -2.09
CA SER A 17 -2.91 24.92 -2.39
C SER A 17 -4.32 24.94 -1.85
N CYS A 18 -5.31 25.03 -2.74
CA CYS A 18 -6.69 24.75 -2.39
C CYS A 18 -6.68 23.36 -1.76
N ALA A 19 -6.80 23.30 -0.44
CA ALA A 19 -7.40 22.15 0.21
C ALA A 19 -8.85 22.19 -0.26
N GLU A 20 -9.13 21.58 -1.42
CA GLU A 20 -10.48 21.18 -1.75
C GLU A 20 -10.93 20.32 -0.57
N LYS A 21 -11.83 20.87 0.24
CA LYS A 21 -12.47 20.10 1.29
C LYS A 21 -13.18 18.96 0.57
N THR A 22 -12.66 17.76 0.72
CA THR A 22 -13.27 16.53 0.22
C THR A 22 -14.75 16.56 0.63
N GLN A 23 -15.64 16.33 -0.32
CA GLN A 23 -17.07 16.27 -0.01
C GLN A 23 -17.31 15.14 0.99
N LYS A 24 -18.39 15.22 1.77
CA LYS A 24 -18.65 14.30 2.90
C LYS A 24 -18.59 12.80 2.54
N ASN A 25 -18.72 12.46 1.26
CA ASN A 25 -18.77 11.09 0.73
C ASN A 25 -17.84 10.93 -0.49
N GLU A 26 -16.70 11.63 -0.51
CA GLU A 26 -15.70 11.52 -1.56
C GLU A 26 -14.34 11.24 -0.94
N PHE A 27 -13.52 10.45 -1.62
CA PHE A 27 -12.11 10.31 -1.31
C PHE A 27 -11.28 10.95 -2.42
N ILE A 28 -10.15 11.54 -2.02
CA ILE A 28 -9.06 11.90 -2.94
C ILE A 28 -7.85 11.08 -2.51
N LEU A 29 -7.39 10.18 -3.38
CA LEU A 29 -6.19 9.38 -3.15
C LEU A 29 -5.05 9.93 -4.01
N LYS A 30 -3.96 10.35 -3.36
CA LYS A 30 -2.72 10.79 -4.01
C LYS A 30 -1.62 9.77 -3.80
N GLY A 31 -1.02 9.29 -4.89
CA GLY A 31 0.10 8.37 -4.86
C GLY A 31 1.42 9.02 -5.25
N GLU A 32 2.48 8.65 -4.53
CA GLU A 32 3.87 8.93 -4.91
C GLU A 32 4.65 7.61 -4.95
N ILE A 33 5.26 7.31 -6.09
CA ILE A 33 5.90 6.04 -6.39
C ILE A 33 7.37 6.26 -6.70
N THR A 34 8.24 5.56 -5.98
CA THR A 34 9.63 5.35 -6.37
C THR A 34 9.73 4.05 -7.17
N GLY A 35 10.31 4.12 -8.38
CA GLY A 35 10.55 2.97 -9.25
C GLY A 35 9.62 2.82 -10.46
N ILE A 36 8.61 3.68 -10.61
CA ILE A 36 7.78 3.80 -11.82
C ILE A 36 7.60 5.30 -12.13
N GLU A 37 8.21 5.79 -13.20
CA GLU A 37 8.11 7.21 -13.59
C GLU A 37 6.80 7.51 -14.34
N ASP A 38 6.50 6.73 -15.36
CA ASP A 38 5.29 6.88 -16.17
C ASP A 38 4.59 5.53 -16.35
N GLY A 39 3.26 5.54 -16.34
CA GLY A 39 2.49 4.30 -16.32
C GLY A 39 1.00 4.50 -16.12
N THR A 40 0.35 3.48 -15.60
CA THR A 40 -1.07 3.47 -15.24
C THR A 40 -1.23 2.94 -13.83
N ALA A 41 -2.02 3.63 -13.02
CA ALA A 41 -2.55 3.11 -11.77
C ALA A 41 -4.00 2.70 -12.02
N GLU A 42 -4.35 1.48 -11.67
CA GLU A 42 -5.71 0.94 -11.76
C GLU A 42 -6.26 0.74 -10.35
N LEU A 43 -7.47 1.22 -10.11
CA LEU A 43 -8.20 0.98 -8.88
C LEU A 43 -9.09 -0.25 -9.09
N VAL A 44 -8.94 -1.25 -8.23
CA VAL A 44 -9.57 -2.56 -8.38
C VAL A 44 -10.38 -2.89 -7.14
N LEU A 45 -11.64 -3.25 -7.37
CA LEU A 45 -12.53 -3.77 -6.34
C LEU A 45 -12.67 -5.28 -6.50
N THR A 46 -12.65 -6.02 -5.40
CA THR A 46 -12.89 -7.47 -5.40
C THR A 46 -14.22 -7.75 -4.73
N ASP A 47 -15.10 -8.42 -5.45
CA ASP A 47 -16.37 -8.91 -4.92
C ASP A 47 -16.08 -10.07 -3.93
N GLU A 48 -16.52 -9.92 -2.69
CA GLU A 48 -16.23 -10.89 -1.63
C GLU A 48 -17.01 -12.21 -1.79
N GLU A 49 -18.16 -12.20 -2.48
CA GLU A 49 -19.02 -13.37 -2.64
C GLU A 49 -18.47 -14.32 -3.72
N ASN A 50 -18.12 -13.77 -4.89
CA ASN A 50 -17.66 -14.56 -6.03
C ASN A 50 -16.13 -14.51 -6.25
N ARG A 51 -15.42 -13.65 -5.49
CA ARG A 51 -13.96 -13.42 -5.59
C ARG A 51 -13.50 -12.86 -6.95
N GLU A 52 -14.40 -12.24 -7.70
CA GLU A 52 -14.07 -11.59 -8.97
C GLU A 52 -13.53 -10.18 -8.71
N SER A 53 -12.39 -9.87 -9.33
CA SER A 53 -11.79 -8.53 -9.27
C SER A 53 -12.12 -7.74 -10.53
N THR A 54 -12.57 -6.50 -10.36
CA THR A 54 -12.93 -5.59 -11.45
C THR A 54 -12.16 -4.29 -11.32
N VAL A 55 -11.56 -3.81 -12.42
CA VAL A 55 -11.00 -2.47 -12.51
C VAL A 55 -12.16 -1.48 -12.54
N VAL A 56 -12.32 -0.70 -11.48
CA VAL A 56 -13.40 0.29 -11.35
C VAL A 56 -13.00 1.67 -11.86
N ASP A 57 -11.70 1.96 -11.90
CA ASP A 57 -11.15 3.21 -12.43
C ASP A 57 -9.66 3.05 -12.79
N SER A 58 -9.14 3.97 -13.58
CA SER A 58 -7.73 4.01 -13.95
C SER A 58 -7.26 5.42 -14.24
N VAL A 59 -6.05 5.75 -13.81
CA VAL A 59 -5.43 7.06 -14.04
C VAL A 59 -3.99 6.89 -14.50
N LYS A 60 -3.45 7.92 -15.14
CA LYS A 60 -2.05 7.92 -15.56
C LYS A 60 -1.14 8.18 -14.36
N ILE A 61 -0.01 7.46 -14.33
CA ILE A 61 1.15 7.81 -13.52
C ILE A 61 2.01 8.74 -14.36
N VAL A 62 2.37 9.90 -13.83
CA VAL A 62 3.25 10.88 -14.48
C VAL A 62 4.27 11.38 -13.46
N ASN A 63 5.55 11.24 -13.77
CA ASN A 63 6.68 11.52 -12.86
C ASN A 63 6.48 10.88 -11.46
N GLY A 64 6.10 9.61 -11.44
CA GLY A 64 5.88 8.83 -10.22
C GLY A 64 4.62 9.20 -9.44
N LYS A 65 3.70 10.00 -10.00
CA LYS A 65 2.52 10.48 -9.27
C LYS A 65 1.23 10.12 -9.96
N PHE A 66 0.21 9.80 -9.17
CA PHE A 66 -1.16 9.57 -9.63
C PHE A 66 -2.17 10.13 -8.63
N GLU A 67 -3.39 10.37 -9.09
CA GLU A 67 -4.49 10.84 -8.24
C GLU A 67 -5.81 10.22 -8.68
N PHE A 68 -6.58 9.68 -7.73
CA PHE A 68 -7.96 9.26 -7.92
C PHE A 68 -8.90 10.15 -7.11
N SER A 69 -10.09 10.44 -7.65
CA SER A 69 -11.16 11.14 -6.95
C SER A 69 -12.49 10.47 -7.24
N GLN A 70 -13.10 9.84 -6.22
CA GLN A 70 -14.37 9.14 -6.38
C GLN A 70 -15.24 9.23 -5.14
N LYS A 71 -16.55 9.05 -5.36
CA LYS A 71 -17.52 8.95 -4.27
C LYS A 71 -17.41 7.61 -3.58
N LEU A 72 -17.48 7.63 -2.26
CA LEU A 72 -17.47 6.45 -1.41
C LEU A 72 -18.27 6.76 -0.14
N GLU A 73 -19.20 5.89 0.23
CA GLU A 73 -20.11 6.14 1.36
C GLU A 73 -19.56 5.61 2.69
N ALA A 74 -18.68 4.61 2.64
CA ALA A 74 -18.08 3.96 3.80
C ALA A 74 -16.68 3.44 3.46
N PRO A 75 -15.81 3.21 4.46
CA PRO A 75 -14.51 2.60 4.21
C PRO A 75 -14.63 1.26 3.48
N GLU A 76 -13.80 1.08 2.45
CA GLU A 76 -13.80 -0.13 1.61
C GLU A 76 -12.37 -0.47 1.20
N LEU A 77 -12.06 -1.77 1.12
CA LEU A 77 -10.73 -2.26 0.79
C LEU A 77 -10.58 -2.34 -0.73
N PHE A 78 -9.67 -1.54 -1.28
CA PHE A 78 -9.32 -1.56 -2.69
C PHE A 78 -7.95 -2.17 -2.90
N ALA A 79 -7.76 -2.79 -4.07
CA ALA A 79 -6.44 -3.03 -4.63
C ALA A 79 -6.05 -1.89 -5.58
N ILE A 80 -4.77 -1.53 -5.60
CA ILE A 80 -4.19 -0.67 -6.61
C ILE A 80 -3.17 -1.49 -7.40
N ASN A 81 -3.40 -1.62 -8.70
CA ASN A 81 -2.42 -2.20 -9.61
C ASN A 81 -1.62 -1.11 -10.30
N LEU A 82 -0.30 -1.25 -10.33
CA LEU A 82 0.60 -0.33 -11.02
C LEU A 82 1.22 -1.02 -12.24
N LEU A 83 1.10 -0.35 -13.38
CA LEU A 83 1.62 -0.78 -14.67
C LEU A 83 2.66 0.23 -15.16
N PRO A 84 3.80 -0.20 -15.73
CA PRO A 84 4.20 -1.59 -15.96
C PRO A 84 4.69 -2.30 -14.67
N GLY A 85 4.77 -3.64 -14.73
CA GLY A 85 5.35 -4.49 -13.68
C GLY A 85 4.35 -5.30 -12.86
N ASN A 86 3.04 -5.04 -13.03
CA ASN A 86 1.96 -5.73 -12.33
C ASN A 86 2.19 -5.72 -10.80
N PHE A 87 2.61 -4.57 -10.28
CA PHE A 87 2.73 -4.37 -8.84
C PHE A 87 1.33 -4.18 -8.26
N SER A 88 1.03 -4.81 -7.13
CA SER A 88 -0.24 -4.64 -6.43
C SER A 88 -0.04 -4.32 -4.96
N LEU A 89 -0.82 -3.38 -4.44
CA LEU A 89 -1.02 -3.15 -3.00
C LEU A 89 -2.51 -3.13 -2.68
N THR A 90 -2.86 -3.26 -1.40
CA THR A 90 -4.24 -3.16 -0.92
C THR A 90 -4.34 -2.13 0.19
N LEU A 91 -5.31 -1.24 0.16
CA LEU A 91 -5.52 -0.27 1.23
C LEU A 91 -7.00 0.09 1.36
N PHE A 92 -7.39 0.50 2.56
CA PHE A 92 -8.69 1.07 2.82
C PHE A 92 -8.76 2.50 2.30
N LEU A 93 -9.71 2.71 1.38
CA LEU A 93 -10.16 4.03 0.98
C LEU A 93 -11.40 4.39 1.77
N GLU A 94 -11.53 5.66 2.14
CA GLU A 94 -12.63 6.19 2.90
C GLU A 94 -12.78 7.70 2.61
N PRO A 95 -13.94 8.32 2.93
CA PRO A 95 -14.12 9.74 2.68
C PRO A 95 -13.04 10.62 3.33
N GLY A 96 -12.35 11.42 2.52
CA GLY A 96 -11.25 12.28 2.94
C GLY A 96 -10.06 12.26 1.97
N ASP A 97 -9.03 13.04 2.35
CA ASP A 97 -7.76 13.09 1.61
C ASP A 97 -6.81 12.01 2.13
N ILE A 98 -6.37 11.12 1.23
CA ILE A 98 -5.50 9.98 1.53
C ILE A 98 -4.23 10.11 0.68
N GLU A 99 -3.08 9.90 1.29
CA GLU A 99 -1.79 9.85 0.60
C GLU A 99 -1.18 8.46 0.76
N VAL A 100 -0.64 7.91 -0.34
CA VAL A 100 0.12 6.66 -0.33
C VAL A 100 1.51 6.86 -0.93
N ILE A 101 2.54 6.46 -0.18
CA ILE A 101 3.95 6.52 -0.60
C ILE A 101 4.44 5.10 -0.81
N ILE A 102 4.93 4.82 -2.01
CA ILE A 102 5.24 3.49 -2.51
C ILE A 102 6.69 3.44 -2.96
N ASP A 103 7.39 2.37 -2.61
CA ASP A 103 8.70 2.02 -3.16
C ASP A 103 8.64 0.59 -3.71
N THR A 104 8.97 0.40 -4.99
CA THR A 104 8.90 -0.91 -5.64
C THR A 104 10.11 -1.81 -5.35
N LEU A 105 11.16 -1.30 -4.70
CA LEU A 105 12.43 -2.02 -4.49
C LEU A 105 12.26 -3.33 -3.72
N ASN A 106 11.40 -3.36 -2.70
CA ASN A 106 11.20 -4.52 -1.82
C ASN A 106 9.96 -5.34 -2.19
N ALA A 107 9.42 -5.18 -3.40
CA ALA A 107 8.24 -5.92 -3.83
C ALA A 107 8.51 -7.43 -3.84
N ILE A 108 7.53 -8.21 -3.40
CA ILE A 108 7.59 -9.67 -3.43
C ILE A 108 7.10 -10.14 -4.80
N HIS A 109 8.05 -10.52 -5.66
CA HIS A 109 7.75 -11.02 -6.99
C HIS A 109 7.23 -12.46 -6.96
N TYR A 110 6.27 -12.75 -7.83
CA TYR A 110 5.74 -14.10 -8.05
C TYR A 110 5.63 -14.40 -9.54
N ASP A 111 5.79 -15.68 -9.88
CA ASP A 111 5.65 -16.21 -11.22
C ASP A 111 4.77 -17.46 -11.17
N TYR A 112 3.51 -17.32 -11.59
CA TYR A 112 2.56 -18.43 -11.68
C TYR A 112 2.41 -18.96 -13.11
N SER A 113 3.32 -18.60 -14.03
CA SER A 113 3.20 -18.97 -15.45
C SER A 113 3.17 -20.48 -15.69
N GLU A 114 3.87 -21.26 -14.86
CA GLU A 114 3.83 -22.73 -14.91
C GLU A 114 2.43 -23.32 -14.64
N TYR A 115 1.59 -22.59 -13.91
CA TYR A 115 0.23 -22.98 -13.57
C TYR A 115 -0.84 -22.30 -14.45
N GLY A 116 -0.41 -21.67 -15.57
CA GLY A 116 -1.29 -20.89 -16.44
C GLY A 116 -1.69 -19.52 -15.87
N GLY A 117 -1.05 -19.09 -14.78
CA GLY A 117 -1.23 -17.78 -14.17
C GLY A 117 -0.29 -16.72 -14.74
N GLY A 118 -0.38 -15.51 -14.16
CA GLY A 118 0.46 -14.37 -14.54
C GLY A 118 1.73 -14.21 -13.69
N LYS A 119 2.56 -13.25 -14.10
CA LYS A 119 3.67 -12.72 -13.29
C LYS A 119 3.24 -11.40 -12.66
N GLY A 120 3.69 -11.14 -11.45
CA GLY A 120 3.47 -9.87 -10.80
C GLY A 120 4.32 -9.69 -9.56
N ALA A 121 4.01 -8.64 -8.81
CA ALA A 121 4.70 -8.32 -7.58
C ALA A 121 3.71 -7.78 -6.55
N ARG A 122 3.85 -8.19 -5.29
CA ARG A 122 3.07 -7.65 -4.18
C ARG A 122 3.92 -6.62 -3.44
N LEU A 123 3.39 -5.42 -3.30
CA LEU A 123 3.96 -4.36 -2.47
C LEU A 123 3.44 -4.57 -1.04
N THR A 124 4.33 -4.91 -0.12
CA THR A 124 3.99 -5.14 1.30
C THR A 124 4.52 -4.04 2.20
N GLU A 125 5.35 -3.14 1.68
CA GLU A 125 5.96 -2.03 2.39
C GLU A 125 5.57 -0.73 1.67
N TYR A 126 4.64 0.02 2.26
CA TYR A 126 4.20 1.34 1.80
C TYR A 126 3.68 2.13 2.99
N GLN A 127 3.61 3.45 2.85
CA GLN A 127 3.09 4.33 3.89
C GLN A 127 1.76 4.92 3.45
N VAL A 128 0.77 4.89 4.35
CA VAL A 128 -0.51 5.55 4.12
C VAL A 128 -0.71 6.67 5.15
N LYS A 129 -1.22 7.81 4.70
CA LYS A 129 -1.61 8.93 5.57
C LYS A 129 -3.04 9.34 5.25
N GLY A 130 -3.74 9.91 6.24
CA GLY A 130 -5.09 10.44 6.08
C GLY A 130 -6.22 9.41 6.23
N SER A 131 -5.94 8.12 6.06
CA SER A 131 -6.91 7.03 6.31
C SER A 131 -6.94 6.61 7.79
N LYS A 132 -8.11 6.71 8.42
CA LYS A 132 -8.37 6.25 9.81
C LYS A 132 -8.38 4.73 9.87
N SER A 133 -8.98 4.07 8.89
CA SER A 133 -9.02 2.61 8.80
C SER A 133 -7.60 2.03 8.74
N GLU A 134 -6.73 2.62 7.93
CA GLU A 134 -5.29 2.27 7.92
C GLU A 134 -4.60 2.60 9.23
N GLY A 135 -4.92 3.72 9.88
CA GLY A 135 -4.39 4.04 11.21
C GLY A 135 -4.76 3.00 12.29
N VAL A 136 -5.96 2.43 12.22
CA VAL A 136 -6.38 1.33 13.11
C VAL A 136 -5.57 0.06 12.82
N ILE A 137 -5.39 -0.28 11.55
CA ILE A 137 -4.57 -1.43 11.13
C ILE A 137 -3.14 -1.24 11.60
N GLN A 138 -2.53 -0.10 11.31
CA GLN A 138 -1.17 0.22 11.76
C GLN A 138 -1.03 0.09 13.27
N THR A 139 -2.00 0.61 14.04
CA THR A 139 -1.99 0.48 15.51
C THR A 139 -2.05 -0.98 15.95
N TYR A 140 -2.88 -1.80 15.29
CA TYR A 140 -2.96 -3.24 15.56
C TYR A 140 -1.65 -3.95 15.20
N GLU A 141 -1.07 -3.65 14.04
CA GLU A 141 0.17 -4.26 13.57
C GLU A 141 1.40 -3.88 14.40
N GLU A 142 1.44 -2.63 14.89
CA GLU A 142 2.49 -2.11 15.76
C GLU A 142 2.32 -2.51 17.22
N HIS A 143 1.17 -3.09 17.61
CA HIS A 143 0.94 -3.54 18.98
C HIS A 143 2.04 -4.51 19.41
N PRO A 144 2.69 -4.34 20.57
CA PRO A 144 3.92 -5.06 20.91
C PRO A 144 3.83 -6.58 20.79
N THR A 145 2.71 -7.17 21.17
CA THR A 145 2.49 -8.63 21.06
C THR A 145 2.32 -9.08 19.61
N ILE A 146 1.58 -8.32 18.80
CA ILE A 146 1.35 -8.63 17.38
C ILE A 146 2.65 -8.49 16.61
N LYS A 147 3.38 -7.39 16.86
CA LYS A 147 4.70 -7.16 16.27
C LYS A 147 5.68 -8.26 16.65
N ALA A 148 5.79 -8.62 17.93
CA ALA A 148 6.67 -9.70 18.37
C ALA A 148 6.31 -11.05 17.74
N ALA A 149 5.03 -11.36 17.60
CA ALA A 149 4.58 -12.57 16.92
C ALA A 149 4.92 -12.55 15.43
N LYS A 150 4.67 -11.43 14.73
CA LYS A 150 5.05 -11.25 13.32
C LYS A 150 6.56 -11.40 13.11
N ASP A 151 7.37 -10.77 13.95
CA ASP A 151 8.83 -10.85 13.89
C ASP A 151 9.31 -12.29 14.12
N PHE A 152 8.74 -13.00 15.09
CA PHE A 152 9.03 -14.42 15.34
C PHE A 152 8.71 -15.29 14.11
N TYR A 153 7.51 -15.19 13.55
CA TYR A 153 7.14 -15.99 12.37
C TYR A 153 8.00 -15.63 11.15
N LYS A 154 8.32 -14.34 10.95
CA LYS A 154 9.20 -13.90 9.85
C LYS A 154 10.59 -14.51 9.99
N GLU A 155 11.17 -14.51 11.19
CA GLU A 155 12.47 -15.11 11.46
C GLU A 155 12.45 -16.62 11.22
N LYS A 156 11.46 -17.32 11.79
CA LYS A 156 11.38 -18.79 11.69
C LYS A 156 11.07 -19.28 10.29
N ASN A 157 10.19 -18.61 9.55
CA ASN A 157 9.93 -18.97 8.15
C ASN A 157 11.16 -18.74 7.28
N LYS A 158 11.89 -17.63 7.49
CA LYS A 158 13.16 -17.40 6.79
C LYS A 158 14.19 -18.49 7.10
N ALA A 159 14.31 -18.89 8.37
CA ALA A 159 15.21 -19.98 8.77
C ALA A 159 14.78 -21.31 8.13
N PHE A 160 13.47 -21.60 8.11
CA PHE A 160 12.91 -22.80 7.48
C PHE A 160 13.21 -22.84 5.98
N ASP A 161 13.01 -21.74 5.26
CA ASP A 161 13.23 -21.67 3.81
C ASP A 161 14.70 -21.83 3.42
N GLN A 162 15.62 -21.41 4.30
CA GLN A 162 17.07 -21.48 4.09
C GLN A 162 17.71 -22.80 4.54
N GLU A 163 17.02 -23.61 5.34
CA GLU A 163 17.54 -24.88 5.85
C GLU A 163 17.36 -26.00 4.80
N GLU A 164 18.39 -26.83 4.63
CA GLU A 164 18.36 -27.97 3.70
C GLU A 164 18.12 -29.29 4.44
N ASP A 165 18.51 -29.38 5.72
CA ASP A 165 18.36 -30.56 6.57
C ASP A 165 16.90 -30.74 7.02
N SER A 166 16.35 -31.92 6.75
CA SER A 166 14.95 -32.24 7.05
C SER A 166 14.64 -32.30 8.54
N ASP A 167 15.58 -32.77 9.36
CA ASP A 167 15.36 -32.94 10.79
C ASP A 167 15.35 -31.56 11.47
N LYS A 168 16.30 -30.68 11.08
CA LYS A 168 16.31 -29.28 11.56
C LYS A 168 15.10 -28.49 11.10
N LYS A 169 14.58 -28.75 9.90
CA LYS A 169 13.31 -28.18 9.43
C LYS A 169 12.14 -28.57 10.33
N GLU A 170 12.14 -29.80 10.82
CA GLU A 170 11.10 -30.28 11.73
C GLU A 170 11.24 -29.65 13.12
N ASP A 171 12.46 -29.44 13.61
CA ASP A 171 12.71 -28.68 14.85
C ASP A 171 12.18 -27.24 14.75
N ILE A 172 12.45 -26.55 13.64
CA ILE A 172 11.93 -25.18 13.40
C ILE A 172 10.40 -25.17 13.38
N ARG A 173 9.76 -26.18 12.75
CA ARG A 173 8.30 -26.32 12.76
C ARG A 173 7.77 -26.56 14.17
N ALA A 174 8.43 -27.38 14.98
CA ALA A 174 8.04 -27.63 16.36
C ALA A 174 8.07 -26.34 17.20
N GLU A 175 9.10 -25.51 17.02
CA GLU A 175 9.17 -24.20 17.67
C GLU A 175 8.02 -23.25 17.23
N ILE A 176 7.68 -23.22 15.94
CA ILE A 176 6.54 -22.46 15.42
C ILE A 176 5.22 -22.92 16.06
N ILE A 177 5.02 -24.23 16.15
CA ILE A 177 3.81 -24.82 16.75
C ILE A 177 3.74 -24.45 18.24
N GLN A 178 4.83 -24.62 18.98
CA GLN A 178 4.89 -24.30 20.40
C GLN A 178 4.61 -22.81 20.66
N PHE A 179 5.18 -21.91 19.86
CA PHE A 179 4.92 -20.47 19.97
C PHE A 179 3.44 -20.16 19.74
N ARG A 180 2.82 -20.76 18.71
CA ARG A 180 1.39 -20.57 18.41
C ARG A 180 0.50 -21.01 19.56
N GLU A 181 0.81 -22.15 20.20
CA GLU A 181 0.05 -22.67 21.34
C GLU A 181 0.11 -21.77 22.58
N GLN A 182 1.18 -21.00 22.75
CA GLN A 182 1.33 -20.05 23.86
C GLN A 182 0.52 -18.76 23.68
N GLN A 183 -0.03 -18.52 22.49
CA GLN A 183 -0.82 -17.32 22.17
C GLN A 183 -2.34 -17.54 22.21
N VAL A 184 -2.78 -18.79 22.45
CA VAL A 184 -4.20 -19.20 22.58
C VAL A 184 -4.57 -19.36 24.05
#